data_AF-A0A6A2Y0C0-F1
#
_entry.id   AF-A0A6A2Y0C0-F1
#
_cell.length_a   1.000
_cell.length_b   1.000
_cell.length_c   1.000
_cell.angle_alpha   90.00
_cell.angle_beta   90.00
_cell.angle_gamma   90.00
#
_symmetry.space_group_name_H-M   'P 1'
#
loop_
_entity.id
_entity.type
_entity.pdbx_description
1 polymer ?
#
loop_
_entity_poly.entity_id
_entity_poly.type
_entity_poly.pdbx_seq_one_letter_code
_entity_poly.pdbx_strand_id
1 'polypeptide(L)'
;MLVCLITSDVMEPSAAYPANRNLPGGRALLEEADIPDETRFSCLDVATLLSPCWSFLKAGGSPTSECCIGAENIADLTNSKQDERKLCDCLKGELPKIGPYDPNRLPLLEQKCDIEFYIPPITATTDCSK
;
A
#
# COMPACT_ATOMS: atom_id res chain seq x y z
N MET A 1 0.31 44.53 15.45
CA MET A 1 -1.07 44.46 14.91
C MET A 1 -0.90 44.03 13.45
N LEU A 2 -0.88 42.75 13.08
CA LEU A 2 -1.89 41.72 13.27
C LEU A 2 -3.29 42.21 12.89
N VAL A 3 -3.73 41.91 11.66
CA VAL A 3 -5.05 41.32 11.36
C VAL A 3 -4.97 40.53 10.05
N CYS A 4 -5.29 39.24 10.16
CA CYS A 4 -5.55 38.29 9.08
C CYS A 4 -6.81 38.67 8.30
N LEU A 5 -6.78 38.60 6.97
CA LEU A 5 -8.00 38.38 6.19
C LEU A 5 -7.78 37.15 5.31
N ILE A 6 -8.11 36.02 5.93
CA ILE A 6 -8.53 34.78 5.28
C ILE A 6 -9.94 35.00 4.72
N THR A 7 -10.13 34.85 3.41
CA THR A 7 -11.42 34.42 2.84
C THR A 7 -11.17 33.56 1.61
N SER A 8 -11.42 32.26 1.81
CA SER A 8 -12.08 31.35 0.87
C SER A 8 -11.32 31.00 -0.42
N ASP A 9 -10.71 29.81 -0.45
CA ASP A 9 -11.35 28.59 -0.97
C ASP A 9 -11.13 28.44 -2.48
N VAL A 10 -9.98 27.83 -2.82
CA VAL A 10 -9.95 26.84 -3.90
C VAL A 10 -9.37 25.58 -3.28
N MET A 11 -10.31 24.73 -2.91
CA MET A 11 -10.18 23.28 -2.78
C MET A 11 -9.45 22.67 -4.00
N GLU A 12 -8.72 21.59 -3.72
CA GLU A 12 -7.87 20.75 -4.59
C GLU A 12 -6.42 21.22 -4.77
N PRO A 13 -5.48 20.33 -4.43
CA PRO A 13 -5.02 19.44 -5.49
C PRO A 13 -5.23 17.96 -5.16
N SER A 14 -5.94 17.32 -6.09
CA SER A 14 -5.85 15.92 -6.43
C SER A 14 -4.38 15.47 -6.32
N ALA A 15 -4.06 14.73 -5.26
CA ALA A 15 -2.82 13.99 -5.18
C ALA A 15 -2.94 12.78 -6.11
N ALA A 16 -2.88 13.04 -7.41
CA ALA A 16 -2.37 12.09 -8.35
C ALA A 16 -0.96 11.75 -7.85
N TYR A 17 -0.81 10.59 -7.22
CA TYR A 17 0.51 10.00 -7.03
C TYR A 17 1.14 9.93 -8.43
N PRO A 18 2.22 10.67 -8.71
CA PRO A 18 2.93 10.44 -9.95
C PRO A 18 3.52 9.04 -9.84
N ALA A 19 3.02 8.11 -10.67
CA ALA A 19 3.72 6.87 -10.97
C ALA A 19 5.00 7.24 -11.74
N ASN A 20 6.00 7.73 -11.01
CA ASN A 20 7.31 8.02 -11.58
C ASN A 20 8.04 6.68 -11.71
N ARG A 21 8.15 6.19 -12.94
CA ARG A 21 8.93 4.99 -13.32
C ARG A 21 10.45 5.14 -13.12
N ASN A 22 10.87 6.07 -12.27
CA ASN A 22 12.23 6.17 -11.75
C ASN A 22 12.14 6.00 -10.24
N LEU A 23 12.18 4.75 -9.76
CA LEU A 23 12.58 4.48 -8.38
C LEU A 23 14.10 4.68 -8.32
N PRO A 24 14.62 5.72 -7.64
CA PRO A 24 16.02 5.80 -7.36
C PRO A 24 16.34 4.83 -6.22
N GLY A 25 16.92 3.68 -6.54
CA GLY A 25 17.85 3.01 -5.63
C GLY A 25 19.10 3.87 -5.46
N GLY A 26 18.98 5.02 -4.78
CA GLY A 26 19.98 6.09 -4.84
C GLY A 26 20.06 6.94 -3.57
N ARG A 27 20.72 6.39 -2.54
CA ARG A 27 21.49 7.02 -1.46
C ARG A 27 21.09 8.45 -1.02
N ALA A 28 20.51 8.55 0.18
CA ALA A 28 20.73 9.68 1.09
C ALA A 28 21.17 9.14 2.46
N LEU A 29 22.23 9.74 3.01
CA LEU A 29 22.92 9.33 4.24
C LEU A 29 22.24 9.95 5.48
N LEU A 30 22.18 9.14 6.55
CA LEU A 30 22.10 9.43 8.00
C LEU A 30 20.82 8.95 8.73
N GLU A 31 21.02 7.85 9.46
CA GLU A 31 20.35 7.35 10.69
C GLU A 31 18.83 7.09 10.69
N GLU A 32 18.40 5.82 10.57
CA GLU A 32 18.02 4.94 11.70
C GLU A 32 18.03 3.47 11.22
N ALA A 33 18.41 2.55 12.11
CA ALA A 33 18.80 1.18 11.81
C ALA A 33 17.63 0.23 11.52
N ASP A 34 17.72 -0.50 10.41
CA ASP A 34 17.34 -1.92 10.29
C ASP A 34 18.07 -2.49 9.05
N ILE A 35 18.67 -3.67 9.17
CA ILE A 35 19.53 -4.26 8.14
C ILE A 35 18.67 -4.54 6.89
N PRO A 36 18.91 -3.91 5.73
CA PRO A 36 18.13 -4.21 4.54
C PRO A 36 18.58 -5.56 4.00
N ASP A 37 17.75 -6.60 4.19
CA ASP A 37 17.57 -7.61 3.15
C ASP A 37 17.39 -6.85 1.83
N GLU A 38 18.14 -7.19 0.80
CA GLU A 38 18.14 -6.56 -0.53
C GLU A 38 16.73 -6.62 -1.15
N THR A 39 15.84 -5.74 -0.71
CA THR A 39 14.40 -5.89 -0.88
C THR A 39 13.85 -4.74 -1.68
N ARG A 40 13.03 -5.07 -2.69
CA ARG A 40 12.50 -4.11 -3.67
C ARG A 40 11.64 -3.00 -3.06
N PHE A 41 11.07 -3.21 -1.87
CA PHE A 41 10.15 -2.29 -1.21
C PHE A 41 10.15 -2.50 0.30
N SER A 42 9.73 -1.50 1.07
CA SER A 42 9.53 -1.56 2.52
C SER A 42 8.06 -1.79 2.89
N CYS A 43 7.78 -2.17 4.14
CA CYS A 43 6.39 -2.28 4.62
C CYS A 43 5.68 -0.92 4.68
N LEU A 44 6.43 0.18 4.83
CA LEU A 44 5.89 1.52 4.73
C LEU A 44 5.43 1.84 3.30
N ASP A 45 6.15 1.37 2.29
CA ASP A 45 5.73 1.48 0.88
C ASP A 45 4.43 0.71 0.65
N VAL A 46 4.33 -0.52 1.17
CA VAL A 46 3.10 -1.34 1.09
C VAL A 46 1.91 -0.63 1.74
N ALA A 47 2.09 -0.11 2.96
CA ALA A 47 1.05 0.61 3.66
C ALA A 47 0.58 1.85 2.88
N THR A 48 1.52 2.57 2.27
CA THR A 48 1.25 3.78 1.48
C THR A 48 0.47 3.44 0.21
N LEU A 49 0.93 2.45 -0.55
CA LEU A 49 0.29 2.00 -1.80
C LEU A 49 -1.13 1.46 -1.56
N LEU A 50 -1.37 0.75 -0.45
CA LEU A 50 -2.68 0.19 -0.12
C LEU A 50 -3.58 1.10 0.72
N SER A 51 -3.10 2.27 1.15
CA SER A 51 -3.92 3.25 1.87
C SER A 51 -5.25 3.59 1.18
N PRO A 52 -5.32 3.81 -0.14
CA PRO A 52 -6.61 4.00 -0.84
C PRO A 52 -7.54 2.78 -0.78
N CYS A 53 -7.02 1.58 -0.52
CA CYS A 53 -7.81 0.35 -0.44
C CYS A 53 -8.50 0.14 0.91
N TRP A 54 -8.14 0.88 1.97
CA TRP A 54 -8.64 0.61 3.32
C TRP A 54 -10.17 0.67 3.40
N SER A 55 -10.81 1.62 2.72
CA SER A 55 -12.28 1.70 2.70
C SER A 55 -12.91 0.45 2.09
N PHE A 56 -12.33 -0.07 1.00
CA PHE A 56 -12.79 -1.31 0.37
C PHE A 56 -12.57 -2.52 1.31
N LEU A 57 -11.40 -2.64 1.93
CA LEU A 57 -11.11 -3.73 2.86
C LEU A 57 -12.04 -3.73 4.08
N LYS A 58 -12.43 -2.54 4.57
CA LYS A 58 -13.29 -2.37 5.76
C LYS A 58 -14.78 -2.46 5.45
N ALA A 59 -15.26 -1.74 4.46
CA ALA A 59 -16.69 -1.58 4.16
C ALA A 59 -17.16 -2.34 2.90
N GLY A 60 -16.25 -2.79 2.05
CA GLY A 60 -16.58 -3.47 0.79
C GLY A 60 -16.87 -2.49 -0.33
N GLY A 61 -17.76 -2.86 -1.25
CA GLY A 61 -18.07 -2.10 -2.46
C GLY A 61 -17.09 -2.37 -3.60
N SER A 62 -16.67 -1.31 -4.29
CA SER A 62 -15.68 -1.38 -5.36
C SER A 62 -14.41 -0.62 -4.96
N PRO A 63 -13.21 -1.15 -5.27
CA PRO A 63 -11.97 -0.40 -5.08
C PRO A 63 -12.00 0.87 -5.92
N THR A 64 -11.39 1.93 -5.41
CA THR A 64 -11.19 3.16 -6.19
C THR A 64 -10.09 2.94 -7.24
N SER A 65 -9.98 3.86 -8.21
CA SER A 65 -8.90 3.80 -9.19
C SER A 65 -7.52 3.82 -8.53
N GLU A 66 -7.36 4.63 -7.48
CA GLU A 66 -6.11 4.76 -6.71
C GLU A 66 -5.80 3.47 -5.94
N CYS A 67 -6.82 2.77 -5.44
CA CYS A 67 -6.63 1.46 -4.83
C CYS A 67 -6.10 0.44 -5.85
N CYS A 68 -6.67 0.41 -7.04
CA CYS A 68 -6.21 -0.50 -8.09
C CYS A 68 -4.79 -0.17 -8.55
N ILE A 69 -4.45 1.12 -8.75
CA ILE A 69 -3.08 1.55 -9.05
C ILE A 69 -2.11 1.12 -7.94
N GLY A 70 -2.51 1.27 -6.68
CA GLY A 70 -1.72 0.81 -5.53
C GLY A 70 -1.47 -0.70 -5.56
N ALA A 71 -2.51 -1.49 -5.78
CA ALA A 71 -2.42 -2.94 -5.87
C ALA A 71 -1.61 -3.43 -7.08
N GLU A 72 -1.71 -2.75 -8.23
CA GLU A 72 -0.90 -3.02 -9.43
C GLU A 72 0.59 -2.76 -9.16
N ASN A 73 0.93 -1.63 -8.52
CA ASN A 73 2.30 -1.36 -8.12
C ASN A 73 2.85 -2.43 -7.16
N ILE A 74 2.03 -2.96 -6.26
CA ILE A 74 2.42 -4.07 -5.38
C ILE A 74 2.70 -5.34 -6.17
N ALA A 75 1.86 -5.66 -7.16
CA ALA A 75 2.09 -6.78 -8.06
C ALA A 75 3.42 -6.63 -8.82
N ASP A 76 3.69 -5.45 -9.38
CA ASP A 76 4.94 -5.14 -10.09
C ASP A 76 6.18 -5.20 -9.20
N LEU A 77 6.04 -4.98 -7.90
CA LEU A 77 7.10 -5.12 -6.92
C LEU A 77 7.31 -6.58 -6.48
N THR A 78 6.30 -7.43 -6.66
CA THR A 78 6.24 -8.80 -6.13
C THR A 78 6.46 -9.84 -7.23
N ASN A 79 7.72 -10.08 -7.61
CA ASN A 79 8.07 -10.96 -8.74
C ASN A 79 8.74 -12.28 -8.32
N SER A 80 8.85 -12.53 -7.02
CA SER A 80 9.53 -13.71 -6.50
C SER A 80 8.87 -14.19 -5.21
N LYS A 81 9.11 -15.45 -4.86
CA LYS A 81 8.63 -16.01 -3.59
C LYS A 81 9.17 -15.28 -2.37
N GLN A 82 10.35 -14.66 -2.47
CA GLN A 82 10.89 -13.84 -1.38
C GLN A 82 10.06 -12.55 -1.24
N ASP A 83 9.73 -11.91 -2.36
CA ASP A 83 8.88 -10.71 -2.37
C ASP A 83 7.47 -11.02 -1.85
N GLU A 84 6.88 -12.17 -2.23
CA GLU A 84 5.54 -12.60 -1.76
C GLU A 84 5.50 -12.80 -0.25
N ARG A 85 6.51 -13.47 0.31
CA ARG A 85 6.65 -13.64 1.77
C ARG A 85 6.80 -12.30 2.47
N LYS A 86 7.64 -11.42 1.91
CA LYS A 86 7.83 -10.07 2.45
C LYS A 86 6.53 -9.26 2.43
N LEU A 87 5.80 -9.28 1.32
CA LEU A 87 4.51 -8.62 1.21
C LEU A 87 3.53 -9.17 2.26
N CYS A 88 3.47 -10.49 2.42
CA CYS A 88 2.63 -11.12 3.44
C CYS A 88 2.98 -10.63 4.85
N ASP A 89 4.27 -10.63 5.21
CA ASP A 89 4.73 -10.17 6.52
C ASP A 89 4.41 -8.68 6.76
N CYS A 90 4.56 -7.84 5.73
CA CYS A 90 4.15 -6.44 5.79
C CYS A 90 2.64 -6.30 6.03
N LEU A 91 1.81 -6.95 5.22
CA LEU A 91 0.35 -6.89 5.35
C LEU A 91 -0.14 -7.43 6.69
N LYS A 92 0.50 -8.48 7.20
CA LYS A 92 0.22 -9.04 8.53
C LYS A 92 0.45 -8.01 9.64
N GLY A 93 1.46 -7.16 9.51
CA GLY A 93 1.74 -6.07 10.44
C GLY A 93 0.85 -4.83 10.25
N GLU A 94 0.51 -4.50 9.00
CA GLU A 94 -0.19 -3.25 8.67
C GLU A 94 -1.72 -3.36 8.76
N LEU A 95 -2.31 -4.45 8.28
CA LEU A 95 -3.77 -4.59 8.24
C LEU A 95 -4.44 -4.48 9.62
N PRO A 96 -3.89 -5.03 10.73
CA PRO A 96 -4.50 -4.84 12.04
C PRO A 96 -4.55 -3.37 12.50
N LYS A 97 -3.66 -2.51 11.99
CA LYS A 97 -3.56 -1.09 12.37
C LYS A 97 -4.71 -0.24 11.80
N ILE A 98 -5.35 -0.68 10.72
CA ILE A 98 -6.47 0.06 10.08
C ILE A 98 -7.82 -0.16 10.80
N GLY A 99 -7.84 -1.03 11.83
CA GLY A 99 -9.02 -1.47 12.55
C GLY A 99 -9.67 -2.70 11.92
N PRO A 100 -10.94 -3.00 12.24
CA PRO A 100 -11.64 -4.17 11.70
C PRO A 100 -11.73 -4.11 10.17
N TYR A 101 -11.30 -5.19 9.51
CA TYR A 101 -11.36 -5.37 8.07
C TYR A 101 -11.80 -6.81 7.73
N ASP A 102 -12.21 -7.04 6.49
CA ASP A 102 -12.55 -8.38 5.99
C ASP A 102 -11.38 -8.95 5.18
N PRO A 103 -10.67 -9.98 5.68
CA PRO A 103 -9.52 -10.55 4.99
C PRO A 103 -9.90 -11.21 3.65
N ASN A 104 -11.17 -11.61 3.47
CA ASN A 104 -11.63 -12.22 2.23
C ASN A 104 -11.72 -11.23 1.06
N ARG A 105 -11.53 -9.93 1.31
CA ARG A 105 -11.56 -8.90 0.28
C ARG A 105 -10.21 -8.68 -0.41
N LEU A 106 -9.10 -9.09 0.20
CA LEU A 106 -7.78 -9.02 -0.42
C LEU A 106 -7.73 -9.80 -1.76
N PRO A 107 -8.17 -11.07 -1.82
CA PRO A 107 -8.28 -11.81 -3.07
C PRO A 107 -9.13 -11.15 -4.14
N LEU A 108 -10.13 -10.35 -3.74
CA LEU A 108 -11.04 -9.73 -4.68
C LEU A 108 -10.39 -8.56 -5.45
N LEU A 109 -9.24 -8.06 -5.00
CA LEU A 109 -8.49 -7.02 -5.70
C LEU A 109 -8.04 -7.49 -7.08
N GLU A 110 -7.59 -8.74 -7.21
CA GLU A 110 -7.21 -9.36 -8.50
C GLU A 110 -8.32 -9.17 -9.55
N GLN A 111 -9.52 -9.67 -9.25
CA GLN A 111 -10.66 -9.64 -10.17
C GLN A 111 -11.27 -8.24 -10.34
N LYS A 112 -11.29 -7.42 -9.28
CA LYS A 112 -11.93 -6.09 -9.33
C LYS A 112 -11.03 -5.02 -9.95
N CYS A 113 -9.72 -5.23 -9.93
CA CYS A 113 -8.74 -4.32 -10.50
C CYS A 113 -8.09 -4.86 -11.78
N ASP A 114 -8.44 -6.08 -12.22
CA ASP A 114 -7.87 -6.74 -13.41
C ASP A 114 -6.34 -6.88 -13.33
N ILE A 115 -5.86 -7.30 -12.15
CA ILE A 115 -4.43 -7.47 -11.87
C ILE A 115 -4.10 -8.95 -11.92
N GLU A 116 -3.03 -9.34 -12.62
CA GLU A 116 -2.53 -10.72 -12.68
C GLU A 116 -1.71 -11.09 -11.42
N PHE A 117 -2.25 -10.82 -10.25
CA PHE A 117 -1.60 -11.09 -8.96
C PHE A 117 -2.64 -11.36 -7.86
N TYR A 118 -2.52 -12.53 -7.24
CA TYR A 118 -3.41 -12.98 -6.19
C TYR A 118 -2.81 -12.71 -4.80
N ILE A 119 -3.49 -11.91 -3.99
CA ILE A 119 -3.14 -11.72 -2.57
C ILE A 119 -4.07 -12.59 -1.71
N PRO A 120 -3.55 -13.58 -0.97
CA PRO A 120 -4.38 -14.43 -0.11
C PRO A 120 -5.02 -13.61 1.03
N PRO A 121 -6.06 -14.16 1.69
CA PRO A 121 -6.58 -13.58 2.93
C PRO A 121 -5.48 -13.51 4.00
N ILE A 122 -5.18 -12.30 4.49
CA ILE A 122 -4.16 -12.07 5.50
C ILE A 122 -4.80 -11.54 6.79
N THR A 123 -4.40 -12.17 7.90
CA THR A 123 -4.79 -11.86 9.28
C THR A 123 -3.54 -11.68 10.12
N ALA A 124 -3.69 -11.14 11.34
CA ALA A 124 -2.58 -11.05 12.29
C ALA A 124 -1.92 -12.41 12.62
N THR A 125 -2.61 -13.53 12.36
CA THR A 125 -2.14 -14.89 12.62
C THR A 125 -1.75 -15.66 11.36
N THR A 126 -1.76 -15.03 10.18
CA THR A 126 -1.39 -15.70 8.93
C THR A 126 0.07 -16.15 8.96
N ASP A 127 0.34 -17.37 8.48
CA ASP A 127 1.69 -17.92 8.29
C ASP A 127 2.20 -17.51 6.91
N CYS A 128 3.15 -16.58 6.90
CA CYS A 128 3.75 -16.02 5.68
C CYS A 128 4.95 -16.83 5.17
N SER A 129 5.24 -17.99 5.75
CA SER A 129 6.39 -18.82 5.34
C SER A 129 6.13 -19.66 4.09
N LYS A 130 4.88 -19.68 3.60
CA LYS A 130 4.39 -20.65 2.60
C LYS A 130 4.10 -20.02 1.26
#